data_AF-A0A351F3N6-F1
#
_entry.id   AF-A0A351F3N6-F1
#
_cell.length_a   1.000
_cell.length_b   1.000
_cell.length_c   1.000
_cell.angle_alpha   90.00
_cell.angle_beta   90.00
_cell.angle_gamma   90.00
#
_symmetry.space_group_name_H-M   'P 1'
#
loop_
_entity.id
_entity.type
_entity.pdbx_description
1 polymer ?
#
loop_
_entity_poly.entity_id
_entity_poly.type
_entity_poly.pdbx_seq_one_letter_code
_entity_poly.pdbx_strand_id
1 'polypeptide(L)'
;FAKSVGFENQLDLFWNNGSAFMESAGQHPFHSYTVFNFYLPDFQPNGPIAQNNLVGPEYQIHNTKTSVGYVNAVNNWAFNDELLYTFEANTFPTRPAFKNLLPFARDPDELINKLDILLTHGQMSDDTRDIIKNAIKGFSQNSIGDLQRLKLALYLIMISPDYCVLK
;
A
#
# COMPACT_ATOMS: atom_id res chain seq x y z
N PHE A 1 4.01 -1.04 5.26
CA PHE A 1 2.89 -2.02 5.30
C PHE A 1 3.16 -3.24 6.20
N ALA A 2 3.97 -4.22 5.79
CA ALA A 2 4.17 -5.49 6.53
C ALA A 2 4.50 -5.30 8.02
N LYS A 3 5.36 -4.31 8.33
CA LYS A 3 5.70 -3.92 9.70
C LYS A 3 4.53 -3.31 10.48
N SER A 4 3.67 -2.53 9.82
CA SER A 4 2.56 -1.80 10.45
C SER A 4 1.39 -2.72 10.82
N VAL A 5 1.03 -3.64 9.93
CA VAL A 5 -0.09 -4.59 10.13
C VAL A 5 0.35 -5.86 10.85
N GLY A 6 1.64 -6.17 10.81
CA GLY A 6 2.17 -7.47 11.22
C GLY A 6 1.90 -8.53 10.16
N PHE A 7 2.46 -9.71 10.37
CA PHE A 7 2.37 -10.82 9.44
C PHE A 7 2.30 -12.16 10.15
N GLU A 8 1.68 -13.12 9.47
CA GLU A 8 1.62 -14.53 9.85
C GLU A 8 2.44 -15.33 8.84
N ASN A 9 3.32 -16.20 9.33
CA ASN A 9 4.20 -17.00 8.50
C ASN A 9 4.16 -18.45 8.97
N GLN A 10 3.74 -19.36 8.08
CA GLN A 10 3.60 -20.77 8.43
C GLN A 10 4.85 -21.60 8.10
N LEU A 11 5.74 -21.07 7.26
CA LEU A 11 6.93 -21.78 6.77
C LEU A 11 8.24 -21.23 7.36
N ASP A 12 8.15 -20.29 8.31
CA ASP A 12 9.30 -19.57 8.90
C ASP A 12 10.23 -18.88 7.87
N LEU A 13 9.65 -18.41 6.75
CA LEU A 13 10.36 -17.74 5.66
C LEU A 13 10.21 -16.21 5.72
N PHE A 14 11.16 -15.51 6.34
CA PHE A 14 11.05 -14.07 6.64
C PHE A 14 11.62 -13.13 5.56
N TRP A 15 11.81 -13.63 4.34
CA TRP A 15 12.40 -12.86 3.26
C TRP A 15 11.43 -12.72 2.07
N ASN A 16 11.70 -11.74 1.22
CA ASN A 16 10.97 -11.51 -0.02
C ASN A 16 11.98 -11.37 -1.15
N ASN A 17 11.78 -12.08 -2.26
CA ASN A 17 12.68 -11.97 -3.41
C ASN A 17 12.55 -10.63 -4.14
N GLY A 18 11.44 -9.92 -3.90
CA GLY A 18 11.12 -8.59 -4.42
C GLY A 18 10.91 -8.48 -5.93
N SER A 19 10.97 -9.57 -6.70
CA SER A 19 10.80 -9.54 -8.17
C SER A 19 9.43 -9.02 -8.58
N ALA A 20 8.38 -9.43 -7.87
CA ALA A 20 7.00 -9.02 -8.15
C ALA A 20 6.79 -7.51 -7.96
N PHE A 21 7.37 -6.92 -6.90
CA PHE A 21 7.26 -5.48 -6.66
C PHE A 21 8.12 -4.69 -7.64
N MET A 22 9.29 -5.21 -8.03
CA MET A 22 10.12 -4.61 -9.08
C MET A 22 9.36 -4.54 -10.42
N GLU A 23 8.69 -5.62 -10.82
CA GLU A 23 7.90 -5.64 -12.05
C GLU A 23 6.70 -4.67 -12.00
N SER A 24 6.07 -4.57 -10.84
CA SER A 24 4.85 -3.78 -10.61
C SER A 24 5.14 -2.28 -10.47
N ALA A 25 6.16 -1.90 -9.71
CA ALA A 25 6.42 -0.51 -9.33
C ALA A 25 7.76 0.03 -9.83
N GLY A 26 8.61 -0.79 -10.46
CA GLY A 26 9.94 -0.40 -10.92
C GLY A 26 10.95 -0.19 -9.78
N GLN A 27 10.65 -0.67 -8.58
CA GLN A 27 11.44 -0.41 -7.38
C GLN A 27 11.83 -1.72 -6.69
N HIS A 28 13.09 -1.81 -6.31
CA HIS A 28 13.59 -2.87 -5.44
C HIS A 28 14.84 -2.38 -4.69
N PRO A 29 14.97 -2.64 -3.38
CA PRO A 29 16.17 -2.25 -2.62
C PRO A 29 17.44 -2.74 -3.30
N PHE A 30 18.45 -1.86 -3.38
CA PHE A 30 19.74 -2.14 -4.05
C PHE A 30 19.67 -2.52 -5.53
N HIS A 31 18.56 -2.21 -6.22
CA HIS A 31 18.36 -2.55 -7.63
C HIS A 31 18.18 -1.30 -8.51
N SER A 32 19.01 -0.28 -8.28
CA SER A 32 19.06 0.86 -9.18
C SER A 32 19.72 0.44 -10.50
N TYR A 33 19.09 0.77 -11.63
CA TYR A 33 19.63 0.44 -12.97
C TYR A 33 20.89 1.23 -13.32
N THR A 34 21.19 2.30 -12.58
CA THR A 34 22.34 3.16 -12.83
C THR A 34 23.04 3.53 -11.52
N VAL A 35 24.28 4.01 -11.61
CA VAL A 35 24.98 4.60 -10.46
C VAL A 35 24.39 5.95 -10.01
N PHE A 36 23.45 6.50 -10.80
CA PHE A 36 22.85 7.82 -10.60
C PHE A 36 21.45 7.77 -9.97
N ASN A 37 21.05 6.62 -9.39
CA ASN A 37 19.75 6.37 -8.79
C ASN A 37 18.64 5.98 -9.80
N PHE A 38 17.39 5.81 -9.31
CA PHE A 38 16.22 5.37 -10.07
C PHE A 38 15.68 6.42 -11.06
N TYR A 39 16.04 7.68 -10.88
CA TYR A 39 15.51 8.82 -11.62
C TYR A 39 16.53 9.95 -11.69
N LEU A 40 16.34 10.88 -12.63
CA LEU A 40 17.18 12.05 -12.85
C LEU A 40 16.86 13.14 -11.83
N PRO A 41 17.87 13.80 -11.24
CA PRO A 41 17.67 14.81 -10.19
C PRO A 41 16.95 16.07 -10.68
N ASP A 42 16.91 16.31 -11.98
CA ASP A 42 16.30 17.48 -12.63
C ASP A 42 15.01 17.14 -13.39
N PHE A 43 14.49 15.91 -13.27
CA PHE A 43 13.26 15.54 -13.94
C PHE A 43 12.09 16.40 -13.47
N GLN A 44 11.39 17.00 -14.45
CA GLN A 44 10.18 17.78 -14.23
C GLN A 44 8.99 17.05 -14.84
N PRO A 45 8.04 16.54 -14.04
CA PRO A 45 6.81 16.01 -14.59
C PRO A 45 5.97 17.13 -15.22
N ASN A 46 5.28 16.79 -16.31
CA ASN A 46 4.37 17.71 -16.97
C ASN A 46 3.26 18.19 -16.01
N GLY A 47 2.86 19.46 -16.15
CA GLY A 47 1.77 20.05 -15.37
C GLY A 47 2.25 21.09 -14.35
N PRO A 48 1.55 21.26 -13.21
CA PRO A 48 1.81 22.34 -12.26
C PRO A 48 3.25 22.39 -11.73
N ILE A 49 3.93 21.25 -11.60
CA ILE A 49 5.33 21.19 -11.13
C ILE A 49 6.25 21.93 -12.11
N ALA A 50 6.26 21.52 -13.39
CA ALA A 50 7.05 22.19 -14.43
C ALA A 50 6.62 23.65 -14.65
N GLN A 51 5.32 23.95 -14.60
CA GLN A 51 4.80 25.33 -14.75
C GLN A 51 5.29 26.28 -13.66
N ASN A 52 5.61 25.76 -12.46
CA ASN A 52 6.17 26.54 -11.36
C ASN A 52 7.71 26.45 -11.29
N ASN A 53 8.38 25.93 -12.33
CA ASN A 53 9.83 25.68 -12.36
C ASN A 53 10.34 24.82 -11.19
N LEU A 54 9.51 23.89 -10.72
CA LEU A 54 9.86 22.92 -9.69
C LEU A 54 10.31 21.61 -10.34
N VAL A 55 11.10 20.83 -9.60
CA VAL A 55 11.50 19.46 -9.99
C VAL A 55 10.69 18.45 -9.18
N GLY A 56 10.42 17.29 -9.77
CA GLY A 56 9.78 16.17 -9.11
C GLY A 56 10.42 14.85 -9.53
N PRO A 57 11.70 14.61 -9.18
CA PRO A 57 12.48 13.48 -9.68
C PRO A 57 11.80 12.12 -9.49
N GLU A 58 11.19 11.91 -8.32
CA GLU A 58 10.50 10.68 -7.92
C GLU A 58 9.34 10.33 -8.86
N TYR A 59 8.73 11.32 -9.50
CA TYR A 59 7.63 11.09 -10.44
C TYR A 59 8.09 10.49 -11.77
N GLN A 60 9.39 10.47 -12.07
CA GLN A 60 9.90 9.85 -13.30
C GLN A 60 9.60 8.34 -13.35
N ILE A 61 9.67 7.68 -12.20
CA ILE A 61 9.36 6.26 -12.06
C ILE A 61 7.87 5.98 -11.79
N HIS A 62 7.06 7.03 -11.61
CA HIS A 62 5.60 6.93 -11.49
C HIS A 62 4.93 7.25 -12.83
N ASN A 63 4.71 6.23 -13.64
CA ASN A 63 4.15 6.34 -15.00
C ASN A 63 2.93 5.43 -15.15
N THR A 64 2.29 5.45 -16.32
CA THR A 64 1.08 4.68 -16.61
C THR A 64 1.20 3.18 -16.31
N LYS A 65 2.41 2.59 -16.45
CA LYS A 65 2.64 1.18 -16.09
C LYS A 65 2.76 1.01 -14.58
N THR A 66 3.67 1.75 -13.95
CA THR A 66 4.02 1.56 -12.54
C THR A 66 2.93 2.04 -11.58
N SER A 67 2.11 3.02 -11.98
CA SER A 67 0.97 3.48 -11.19
C SER A 67 -0.10 2.39 -11.07
N VAL A 68 -0.48 1.75 -12.17
CA VAL A 68 -1.41 0.62 -12.18
C VAL A 68 -0.80 -0.60 -11.50
N GLY A 69 0.49 -0.88 -11.75
CA GLY A 69 1.18 -1.99 -11.12
C GLY A 69 1.25 -1.87 -9.59
N TYR A 70 1.49 -0.67 -9.05
CA TYR A 70 1.42 -0.43 -7.61
C TYR A 70 0.04 -0.76 -7.03
N VAL A 71 -1.03 -0.31 -7.69
CA VAL A 71 -2.42 -0.61 -7.26
C VAL A 71 -2.67 -2.12 -7.25
N ASN A 72 -2.17 -2.86 -8.25
CA ASN A 72 -2.26 -4.32 -8.28
C ASN A 72 -1.48 -4.99 -7.13
N ALA A 73 -0.29 -4.48 -6.79
CA ALA A 73 0.47 -4.97 -5.65
C ALA A 73 -0.30 -4.76 -4.33
N VAL A 74 -0.91 -3.59 -4.15
CA VAL A 74 -1.79 -3.32 -2.98
C VAL A 74 -2.99 -4.25 -2.97
N ASN A 75 -3.60 -4.54 -4.12
CA ASN A 75 -4.69 -5.50 -4.22
C ASN A 75 -4.25 -6.91 -3.77
N ASN A 76 -3.06 -7.37 -4.16
CA ASN A 76 -2.54 -8.66 -3.72
C ASN A 76 -2.33 -8.69 -2.19
N TRP A 77 -1.79 -7.61 -1.62
CA TRP A 77 -1.62 -7.50 -0.17
C TRP A 77 -2.94 -7.47 0.59
N ALA A 78 -3.94 -6.73 0.10
CA ALA A 78 -5.20 -6.50 0.80
C ALA A 78 -6.21 -7.63 0.60
N PHE A 79 -6.35 -8.14 -0.62
CA PHE A 79 -7.41 -9.09 -0.97
C PHE A 79 -6.93 -10.53 -1.11
N ASN A 80 -5.76 -10.75 -1.70
CA ASN A 80 -5.21 -12.10 -1.91
C ASN A 80 -4.38 -12.61 -0.72
N ASP A 81 -4.10 -11.75 0.26
CA ASP A 81 -3.32 -12.05 1.46
C ASP A 81 -1.86 -12.44 1.14
N GLU A 82 -1.32 -11.95 0.02
CA GLU A 82 -0.02 -12.34 -0.53
C GLU A 82 1.07 -11.34 -0.14
N LEU A 83 1.65 -11.47 1.06
CA LEU A 83 2.57 -10.43 1.58
C LEU A 83 4.01 -10.56 1.07
N LEU A 84 4.61 -11.74 1.22
CA LEU A 84 6.01 -12.01 0.83
C LEU A 84 6.08 -13.26 -0.05
N TYR A 85 6.93 -13.21 -1.07
CA TYR A 85 7.21 -14.31 -1.98
C TYR A 85 8.70 -14.70 -1.91
N THR A 86 8.98 -16.00 -1.88
CA THR A 86 10.33 -16.56 -1.75
C THR A 86 10.58 -17.62 -2.79
N PHE A 87 11.82 -17.78 -3.27
CA PHE A 87 12.16 -18.88 -4.18
C PHE A 87 12.11 -20.27 -3.52
N GLU A 88 12.10 -20.34 -2.19
CA GLU A 88 11.99 -21.59 -1.43
C GLU A 88 10.58 -22.17 -1.41
N ALA A 89 9.57 -21.36 -1.73
CA ALA A 89 8.17 -21.78 -1.74
C ALA A 89 7.53 -21.43 -3.09
N ASN A 90 6.79 -22.38 -3.67
CA ASN A 90 5.97 -22.12 -4.86
C ASN A 90 4.66 -21.36 -4.51
N THR A 91 4.61 -20.69 -3.36
CA THR A 91 3.44 -19.98 -2.81
C THR A 91 3.90 -18.73 -2.06
N PHE A 92 2.94 -17.95 -1.55
CA PHE A 92 3.19 -16.83 -0.64
C PHE A 92 3.14 -17.33 0.83
N PRO A 93 4.28 -17.66 1.46
CA PRO A 93 4.30 -18.24 2.80
C PRO A 93 3.87 -17.27 3.91
N THR A 94 3.91 -15.97 3.62
CA THR A 94 3.63 -14.91 4.58
C THR A 94 2.37 -14.16 4.19
N ARG A 95 1.47 -13.96 5.16
CA ARG A 95 0.20 -13.25 5.00
C ARG A 95 0.11 -12.07 5.98
N PRO A 96 -0.71 -11.03 5.70
CA PRO A 96 -0.98 -9.97 6.66
C PRO A 96 -1.73 -10.50 7.91
N ALA A 97 -1.35 -10.02 9.10
CA ALA A 97 -1.97 -10.43 10.36
C ALA A 97 -3.29 -9.69 10.67
N PHE A 98 -4.31 -9.88 9.83
CA PHE A 98 -5.60 -9.19 9.97
C PHE A 98 -6.35 -9.49 11.27
N LYS A 99 -6.04 -10.60 11.94
CA LYS A 99 -6.62 -10.96 13.23
C LYS A 99 -6.48 -9.85 14.28
N ASN A 100 -5.39 -9.09 14.24
CA ASN A 100 -5.14 -7.98 15.18
C ASN A 100 -5.96 -6.73 14.86
N LEU A 101 -6.47 -6.60 13.64
CA LEU A 101 -7.23 -5.44 13.17
C LEU A 101 -8.74 -5.71 13.10
N LEU A 102 -9.15 -6.96 12.99
CA LEU A 102 -10.56 -7.38 12.93
C LEU A 102 -11.44 -6.84 14.07
N PRO A 103 -10.98 -6.75 15.34
CA PRO A 103 -11.80 -6.19 16.41
C PRO A 103 -12.27 -4.75 16.14
N PHE A 104 -11.44 -3.93 15.49
CA PHE A 104 -11.76 -2.55 15.13
C PHE A 104 -12.68 -2.46 13.91
N ALA A 105 -12.77 -3.53 13.12
CA ALA A 105 -13.53 -3.51 11.87
C ALA A 105 -15.05 -3.47 12.06
N ARG A 106 -15.57 -3.64 13.29
CA ARG A 106 -17.01 -3.55 13.58
C ARG A 106 -17.56 -2.13 13.46
N ASP A 107 -16.73 -1.14 13.77
CA ASP A 107 -17.05 0.27 13.65
C ASP A 107 -16.17 0.91 12.55
N PRO A 108 -16.78 1.46 11.48
CA PRO A 108 -16.03 2.14 10.42
C PRO A 108 -15.11 3.25 10.92
N ASP A 109 -15.53 4.04 11.90
CA ASP A 109 -14.75 5.17 12.43
C ASP A 109 -13.56 4.66 13.25
N GLU A 110 -13.78 3.64 14.08
CA GLU A 110 -12.71 3.02 14.88
C GLU A 110 -11.65 2.37 13.96
N LEU A 111 -12.10 1.67 12.92
CA LEU A 111 -11.22 1.06 11.92
C LEU A 111 -10.37 2.11 11.21
N ILE A 112 -10.98 3.18 10.70
CA ILE A 112 -10.25 4.22 9.97
C ILE A 112 -9.26 4.91 10.90
N ASN A 113 -9.64 5.24 12.14
CA ASN A 113 -8.74 5.82 13.12
C ASN A 113 -7.52 4.92 13.40
N LYS A 114 -7.75 3.61 13.53
CA LYS A 114 -6.66 2.66 13.77
C LYS A 114 -5.71 2.58 12.57
N LEU A 115 -6.26 2.52 11.36
CA LEU A 115 -5.46 2.45 10.14
C LEU A 115 -4.71 3.76 9.85
N ASP A 116 -5.31 4.91 10.18
CA ASP A 116 -4.67 6.22 10.04
C ASP A 116 -3.39 6.32 10.88
N ILE A 117 -3.46 5.89 12.15
CA ILE A 117 -2.27 5.83 13.02
C ILE A 117 -1.19 4.90 12.44
N LEU A 118 -1.60 3.76 11.86
CA LEU A 118 -0.67 2.71 11.42
C LEU A 118 -0.03 2.97 10.05
N LEU A 119 -0.76 3.62 9.15
CA LEU A 119 -0.40 3.74 7.73
C LEU A 119 -0.06 5.19 7.35
N THR A 120 -0.78 6.16 7.89
CA THR A 120 -0.63 7.59 7.55
C THR A 120 -0.12 8.43 8.74
N HIS A 121 0.37 7.79 9.81
CA HIS A 121 0.92 8.43 11.01
C HIS A 121 -0.02 9.45 11.66
N GLY A 122 -1.34 9.28 11.53
CA GLY A 122 -2.33 10.24 12.04
C GLY A 122 -2.46 11.52 11.22
N GLN A 123 -1.97 11.54 9.98
CA GLN A 123 -2.00 12.71 9.08
C GLN A 123 -2.97 12.54 7.89
N MET A 124 -3.90 11.58 7.97
CA MET A 124 -4.95 11.42 6.96
C MET A 124 -5.82 12.68 6.90
N SER A 125 -6.09 13.16 5.69
CA SER A 125 -7.00 14.29 5.47
C SER A 125 -8.45 13.89 5.70
N ASP A 126 -9.28 14.86 6.05
CA ASP A 126 -10.73 14.67 6.21
C ASP A 126 -11.38 14.20 4.91
N ASP A 127 -10.94 14.72 3.76
CA ASP A 127 -11.43 14.30 2.45
C ASP A 127 -11.19 12.81 2.18
N THR A 128 -9.96 12.32 2.42
CA THR A 128 -9.61 10.91 2.25
C THR A 128 -10.39 10.03 3.23
N ARG A 129 -10.51 10.47 4.49
CA ARG A 129 -11.28 9.79 5.53
C ARG A 129 -12.75 9.63 5.11
N ASP A 130 -13.38 10.68 4.60
CA ASP A 130 -14.78 10.66 4.18
C ASP A 130 -15.02 9.75 2.99
N ILE A 131 -14.11 9.75 2.00
CA ILE A 131 -14.17 8.83 0.86
C ILE A 131 -14.14 7.37 1.35
N ILE A 132 -13.18 7.04 2.22
CA ILE A 132 -13.03 5.68 2.75
C ILE A 132 -14.26 5.30 3.57
N LYS A 133 -14.70 6.16 4.49
CA LYS A 133 -15.88 5.92 5.33
C LYS A 133 -17.12 5.63 4.49
N ASN A 134 -17.33 6.40 3.43
CA ASN A 134 -18.45 6.19 2.52
C ASN A 134 -18.36 4.89 1.74
N ALA A 135 -17.16 4.43 1.37
CA ALA A 135 -16.96 3.17 0.67
C ALA A 135 -17.21 1.95 1.57
N ILE A 136 -16.90 2.04 2.87
CA ILE A 136 -16.90 0.89 3.78
C ILE A 136 -18.16 0.77 4.66
N LYS A 137 -19.03 1.78 4.70
CA LYS A 137 -20.24 1.79 5.55
C LYS A 137 -21.29 0.73 5.19
N GLY A 138 -21.29 0.24 3.95
CA GLY A 138 -22.33 -0.65 3.42
C GLY A 138 -22.18 -2.13 3.76
N PHE A 139 -21.06 -2.55 4.36
CA PHE A 139 -20.83 -3.96 4.68
C PHE A 139 -21.65 -4.40 5.89
N SER A 140 -22.21 -5.62 5.81
CA SER A 140 -22.95 -6.26 6.89
C SER A 140 -22.11 -6.45 8.15
N GLN A 141 -22.72 -6.31 9.34
CA GLN A 141 -22.04 -6.54 10.62
C GLN A 141 -21.98 -8.03 10.96
N ASN A 142 -21.02 -8.74 10.38
CA ASN A 142 -20.70 -10.14 10.67
C ASN A 142 -19.23 -10.40 10.29
N SER A 143 -18.71 -11.58 10.63
CA SER A 143 -17.30 -11.92 10.39
C SER A 143 -16.84 -11.74 8.94
N ILE A 144 -17.71 -12.00 7.95
CA ILE A 144 -17.37 -11.86 6.53
C ILE A 144 -17.35 -10.38 6.14
N GLY A 145 -18.39 -9.63 6.51
CA GLY A 145 -18.49 -8.21 6.21
C GLY A 145 -17.44 -7.37 6.93
N ASP A 146 -17.10 -7.70 8.17
CA ASP A 146 -16.03 -7.05 8.94
C ASP A 146 -14.66 -7.26 8.27
N LEU A 147 -14.38 -8.47 7.76
CA LEU A 147 -13.16 -8.74 7.00
C LEU A 147 -13.13 -7.97 5.67
N GLN A 148 -14.24 -7.96 4.92
CA GLN A 148 -14.34 -7.19 3.68
C GLN A 148 -14.15 -5.69 3.91
N ARG A 149 -14.73 -5.17 4.99
CA ARG A 149 -14.58 -3.77 5.42
C ARG A 149 -13.11 -3.43 5.69
N LEU A 150 -12.43 -4.28 6.46
CA LEU A 150 -10.99 -4.13 6.75
C LEU A 150 -10.15 -4.15 5.46
N LYS A 151 -10.35 -5.14 4.60
CA LYS A 151 -9.61 -5.29 3.34
C LYS A 151 -9.80 -4.07 2.42
N LEU A 152 -11.04 -3.59 2.27
CA LEU A 152 -11.33 -2.42 1.43
C LEU A 152 -10.74 -1.13 2.03
N ALA A 153 -10.88 -0.91 3.34
CA ALA A 153 -10.32 0.27 4.00
C ALA A 153 -8.80 0.32 3.81
N LEU A 154 -8.13 -0.81 4.04
CA LEU A 154 -6.68 -0.95 3.88
C LEU A 154 -6.24 -0.71 2.43
N TYR A 155 -6.96 -1.27 1.45
CA TYR A 155 -6.71 -1.04 0.04
C TYR A 155 -6.83 0.45 -0.31
N LEU A 156 -7.93 1.11 0.07
CA LEU A 156 -8.19 2.51 -0.27
C LEU A 156 -7.17 3.46 0.39
N ILE A 157 -6.79 3.22 1.64
CA ILE A 157 -5.76 4.00 2.32
C ILE A 157 -4.44 3.87 1.59
N MET A 158 -4.01 2.64 1.27
CA MET A 158 -2.71 2.40 0.67
C MET A 158 -2.56 2.95 -0.75
N ILE A 159 -3.66 3.13 -1.49
CA ILE A 159 -3.62 3.79 -2.82
C ILE A 159 -3.85 5.31 -2.72
N SER A 160 -4.17 5.83 -1.53
CA SER A 160 -4.46 7.25 -1.37
C SER A 160 -3.18 8.11 -1.43
N PRO A 161 -3.29 9.38 -1.86
CA PRO A 161 -2.16 10.32 -1.81
C PRO A 161 -1.61 10.50 -0.40
N ASP A 162 -2.47 10.50 0.63
CA ASP A 162 -2.08 10.66 2.03
C ASP A 162 -1.17 9.54 2.56
N TYR A 163 -1.20 8.36 1.92
CA TYR A 163 -0.28 7.26 2.22
C TYR A 163 0.95 7.26 1.31
N CYS A 164 0.75 7.50 0.01
CA CYS A 164 1.82 7.44 -1.00
C CYS A 164 2.81 8.61 -0.88
N VAL A 165 2.36 9.76 -0.36
CA VAL A 165 3.17 10.96 -0.20
C VAL A 165 3.23 11.30 1.29
N LEU A 166 4.42 11.23 1.88
CA LEU A 166 4.63 11.65 3.26
C LEU A 166 4.50 13.19 3.36
N LYS A 167 3.80 13.67 4.37
CA LYS A 167 3.61 15.09 4.66
C LYS A 167 4.70 15.65 5.58
#